data_AF-A0A550CAU8-F1
#
_entry.id   AF-A0A550CAU8-F1
#
_cell.length_a   1.000
_cell.length_b   1.000
_cell.length_c   1.000
_cell.angle_alpha   90.00
_cell.angle_beta   90.00
_cell.angle_gamma   90.00
#
_symmetry.space_group_name_H-M   'P 1'
#
loop_
_entity.id
_entity.type
_entity.pdbx_description
1 polymer ?
#
loop_
_entity_poly.entity_id
_entity_poly.type
_entity_poly.pdbx_seq_one_letter_code
_entity_poly.pdbx_strand_id
1 'polypeptide(L)'
;MNGTAQNTFGNGLQNGSVDVNGAGSSHESPEHQQATSSAPLRNGFPGNHNEEIVEHLYQAGFQAGNYSDILLHVHQNMYRLHSIILSRSPYLAHLMSTTLQPGGQRAIYVPLDHDREVTPDGFAIALGYLYSSASLRLIHPENARAVLAAACLLGGMDDLCEFAYDVCRRSISLDNIGSWLDFVDVPEAAPGSATPIRAGTPMRTGTPMLPGTPTLASPPPLPQPTSLFGLYTQRLRGDVFNFLVVVLPATLDLTGANEDPSEPSGRDVLMQVFSRLPFEMFKSAVESPTFQFGTDQARFKFAKDTIEVRKRSNPRAAGTEETVVLAFGGGNFGGSAVHVTRKLKKKPLWKVSS
;
A
#
# COMPACT_ATOMS: atom_id res chain seq x y z
N MET A 1 38.58 35.22 10.93
CA MET A 1 38.42 34.08 11.85
C MET A 1 37.01 33.55 11.62
N ASN A 2 36.71 32.78 10.57
CA ASN A 2 37.09 31.41 10.18
C ASN A 2 36.67 30.31 11.18
N GLY A 3 35.80 29.39 10.72
CA GLY A 3 35.46 28.09 11.31
C GLY A 3 33.95 27.85 11.52
N THR A 4 33.19 27.30 10.55
CA THR A 4 32.78 25.85 10.36
C THR A 4 31.65 25.37 11.29
N ALA A 5 30.59 24.63 10.91
CA ALA A 5 30.14 23.87 9.73
C ALA A 5 28.59 23.68 9.82
N GLN A 6 27.77 23.87 8.79
CA GLN A 6 27.26 22.91 7.77
C GLN A 6 26.86 21.51 8.26
N ASN A 7 25.56 21.17 8.08
CA ASN A 7 25.13 19.84 7.66
C ASN A 7 23.81 19.93 6.86
N THR A 8 23.91 19.62 5.58
CA THR A 8 22.84 19.65 4.57
C THR A 8 22.43 18.22 4.30
N PHE A 9 21.17 17.87 4.56
CA PHE A 9 20.59 16.57 4.17
C PHE A 9 20.12 16.67 2.71
N GLY A 10 20.78 15.93 1.83
CA GLY A 10 20.37 15.77 0.43
C GLY A 10 21.45 15.07 -0.38
N ASN A 11 21.22 13.80 -0.73
CA ASN A 11 21.60 13.14 -1.99
C ASN A 11 21.66 11.61 -1.80
N GLY A 12 21.00 10.89 -2.72
CA GLY A 12 21.15 9.43 -2.77
C GLY A 12 20.24 8.66 -3.74
N LEU A 13 19.85 9.21 -4.89
CA LEU A 13 19.33 8.40 -6.01
C LEU A 13 19.79 9.04 -7.32
N GLN A 14 20.75 8.43 -8.01
CA GLN A 14 21.15 8.90 -9.33
C GLN A 14 21.26 7.73 -10.31
N ASN A 15 20.14 7.52 -11.04
CA ASN A 15 20.16 6.87 -12.35
C ASN A 15 20.55 7.96 -13.38
N GLY A 16 21.71 7.77 -14.02
CA GLY A 16 22.62 8.82 -14.48
C GLY A 16 22.10 9.86 -15.49
N SER A 17 22.57 11.10 -15.28
CA SER A 17 22.57 12.23 -16.22
C SER A 17 23.61 12.00 -17.33
N VAL A 18 23.29 12.34 -18.58
CA VAL A 18 24.18 12.16 -19.72
C VAL A 18 24.98 13.44 -19.96
N ASP A 19 26.31 13.36 -19.80
CA ASP A 19 27.27 14.23 -20.49
C ASP A 19 28.23 13.36 -21.30
N VAL A 20 28.40 13.74 -22.57
CA VAL A 20 29.14 13.04 -23.60
C VAL A 20 30.62 13.40 -23.49
N ASN A 21 31.52 12.41 -23.34
CA ASN A 21 32.83 12.33 -24.04
C ASN A 21 33.74 11.16 -23.57
N GLY A 22 34.08 10.27 -24.50
CA GLY A 22 35.47 10.05 -24.96
C GLY A 22 36.45 9.15 -24.18
N ALA A 23 36.89 8.09 -24.87
CA ALA A 23 38.16 7.32 -24.75
C ALA A 23 38.34 6.44 -23.48
N GLY A 24 38.71 5.15 -23.53
CA GLY A 24 39.44 4.34 -24.51
C GLY A 24 40.78 3.89 -23.89
N SER A 25 41.09 2.57 -23.96
CA SER A 25 42.36 1.87 -23.60
C SER A 25 42.30 1.05 -22.29
N SER A 26 42.92 -0.12 -22.07
CA SER A 26 43.57 -1.22 -22.83
C SER A 26 43.98 -2.28 -21.79
N HIS A 27 44.12 -3.53 -22.24
CA HIS A 27 44.62 -4.71 -21.51
C HIS A 27 46.00 -4.56 -20.84
N GLU A 28 46.22 -5.30 -19.73
CA GLU A 28 47.45 -6.08 -19.51
C GLU A 28 47.22 -7.25 -18.52
N SER A 29 47.72 -8.45 -18.89
CA SER A 29 47.78 -9.67 -18.08
C SER A 29 49.26 -10.07 -17.88
N PRO A 30 49.61 -10.84 -16.83
CA PRO A 30 50.49 -11.98 -17.10
C PRO A 30 50.23 -13.27 -16.28
N GLU A 31 50.30 -14.36 -17.03
CA GLU A 31 50.88 -15.71 -16.85
C GLU A 31 51.02 -16.45 -15.49
N HIS A 32 50.45 -17.67 -15.53
CA HIS A 32 50.82 -19.00 -15.01
C HIS A 32 51.89 -19.20 -13.91
N GLN A 33 51.46 -19.91 -12.85
CA GLN A 33 52.24 -20.99 -12.23
C GLN A 33 51.35 -22.19 -11.89
N GLN A 34 51.82 -23.36 -12.29
CA GLN A 34 51.19 -24.67 -12.20
C GLN A 34 51.69 -25.38 -10.93
N ALA A 35 50.78 -25.86 -10.07
CA ALA A 35 51.12 -26.79 -9.00
C ALA A 35 50.05 -27.87 -8.88
N THR A 36 50.51 -29.10 -9.06
CA THR A 36 49.79 -30.36 -8.94
C THR A 36 49.52 -30.70 -7.47
N SER A 37 48.27 -30.80 -7.07
CA SER A 37 47.89 -31.56 -5.89
C SER A 37 46.48 -32.12 -6.05
N SER A 38 46.40 -33.45 -6.16
CA SER A 38 45.17 -34.25 -6.15
C SER A 38 44.42 -34.08 -4.83
N ALA A 39 43.43 -33.19 -4.83
CA ALA A 39 42.41 -33.08 -3.79
C ALA A 39 41.10 -33.74 -4.27
N PRO A 40 40.31 -34.34 -3.38
CA PRO A 40 39.05 -34.95 -3.75
C PRO A 40 38.11 -33.88 -4.34
N LEU A 41 37.49 -34.19 -5.47
CA LEU A 41 36.50 -33.36 -6.16
C LEU A 41 35.28 -33.11 -5.27
N ARG A 42 35.41 -32.17 -4.34
CA ARG A 42 34.31 -31.47 -3.71
C ARG A 42 33.90 -30.41 -4.72
N ASN A 43 32.73 -30.54 -5.36
CA ASN A 43 32.21 -29.56 -6.31
C ASN A 43 32.32 -28.15 -5.70
N GLY A 44 33.39 -27.44 -6.07
CA GLY A 44 33.89 -26.24 -5.42
C GLY A 44 33.35 -25.00 -6.08
N PHE A 45 32.03 -24.91 -6.25
CA PHE A 45 31.43 -23.63 -6.58
C PHE A 45 31.53 -22.75 -5.32
N PRO A 46 32.29 -21.64 -5.35
CA PRO A 46 32.27 -20.70 -4.24
C PRO A 46 30.83 -20.19 -4.11
N GLY A 47 30.24 -20.36 -2.93
CA GLY A 47 28.84 -19.99 -2.65
C GLY A 47 28.53 -18.50 -2.88
N ASN A 48 29.57 -17.68 -3.04
CA ASN A 48 29.48 -16.23 -3.15
C ASN A 48 29.33 -15.72 -4.59
N HIS A 49 29.52 -16.57 -5.61
CA HIS A 49 29.51 -16.12 -7.01
C HIS A 49 28.17 -15.46 -7.40
N ASN A 50 27.06 -16.00 -6.91
CA ASN A 50 25.73 -15.43 -7.16
C ASN A 50 25.56 -14.07 -6.48
N GLU A 51 26.13 -13.88 -5.28
CA GLU A 51 26.07 -12.62 -4.53
C GLU A 51 26.87 -11.52 -5.23
N GLU A 52 28.08 -11.85 -5.72
CA GLU A 52 28.91 -10.94 -6.53
C GLU A 52 28.19 -10.51 -7.81
N ILE A 53 27.51 -11.45 -8.50
CA ILE A 53 26.72 -11.14 -9.70
C ILE A 53 25.55 -10.19 -9.34
N VAL A 54 24.79 -10.51 -8.29
CA VAL A 54 23.64 -9.72 -7.87
C VAL A 54 24.07 -8.30 -7.46
N GLU A 55 25.17 -8.18 -6.73
CA GLU A 55 25.72 -6.88 -6.33
C GLU A 55 26.18 -6.08 -7.55
N HIS A 56 26.89 -6.73 -8.49
CA HIS A 56 27.31 -6.07 -9.73
C HIS A 56 26.12 -5.63 -10.59
N LEU A 57 25.08 -6.46 -10.73
CA LEU A 57 23.86 -6.11 -11.44
C LEU A 57 23.14 -4.92 -10.80
N TYR A 58 23.13 -4.84 -9.47
CA TYR A 58 22.56 -3.70 -8.76
C TYR A 58 23.37 -2.41 -8.99
N GLN A 59 24.69 -2.45 -8.80
CA GLN A 59 25.54 -1.26 -8.92
C GLN A 59 25.73 -0.81 -10.37
N ALA A 60 26.22 -1.70 -11.25
CA ALA A 60 26.51 -1.34 -12.63
C ALA A 60 25.23 -1.29 -13.48
N GLY A 61 24.31 -2.23 -13.26
CA GLY A 61 23.09 -2.34 -14.05
C GLY A 61 22.02 -1.34 -13.63
N PHE A 62 21.55 -1.41 -12.37
CA PHE A 62 20.44 -0.57 -11.91
C PHE A 62 20.83 0.87 -11.59
N GLN A 63 21.90 1.08 -10.80
CA GLN A 63 22.31 2.43 -10.39
C GLN A 63 22.94 3.21 -11.56
N ALA A 64 23.91 2.62 -12.25
CA ALA A 64 24.60 3.30 -13.35
C ALA A 64 23.88 3.21 -14.71
N GLY A 65 22.95 2.26 -14.90
CA GLY A 65 22.25 2.06 -16.17
C GLY A 65 23.14 1.51 -17.29
N ASN A 66 24.27 0.86 -16.95
CA ASN A 66 25.19 0.30 -17.95
C ASN A 66 24.51 -0.84 -18.69
N TYR A 67 24.73 -0.93 -20.01
CA TYR A 67 24.17 -1.98 -20.88
C TYR A 67 22.64 -2.07 -20.94
N SER A 68 21.94 -0.99 -20.55
CA SER A 68 20.49 -0.90 -20.63
C SER A 68 19.99 -1.08 -22.08
N ASP A 69 19.01 -1.95 -22.27
CA ASP A 69 18.34 -2.21 -23.55
C ASP A 69 16.90 -1.65 -23.58
N ILE A 70 16.41 -1.12 -22.46
CA ILE A 70 15.07 -0.55 -22.32
C ILE A 70 15.08 0.73 -21.48
N LEU A 71 14.27 1.71 -21.92
CA LEU A 71 13.94 2.93 -21.19
C LEU A 71 12.55 2.80 -20.58
N LEU A 72 12.45 2.98 -19.27
CA LEU A 72 11.18 2.96 -18.54
C LEU A 72 10.85 4.36 -18.05
N HIS A 73 9.71 4.90 -18.48
CA HIS A 73 9.17 6.17 -18.03
C HIS A 73 8.11 5.94 -16.97
N VAL A 74 8.31 6.56 -15.81
CA VAL A 74 7.41 6.44 -14.65
C VAL A 74 7.33 7.81 -14.00
N HIS A 75 6.12 8.36 -13.86
CA HIS A 75 5.94 9.76 -13.49
C HIS A 75 6.75 10.69 -14.42
N GLN A 76 7.66 11.48 -13.85
CA GLN A 76 8.58 12.37 -14.56
C GLN A 76 10.00 11.77 -14.67
N ASN A 77 10.20 10.55 -14.16
CA ASN A 77 11.50 9.89 -14.13
C ASN A 77 11.65 8.96 -15.33
N MET A 78 12.88 8.88 -15.82
CA MET A 78 13.28 7.94 -16.86
C MET A 78 14.39 7.04 -16.31
N TYR A 79 14.21 5.73 -16.45
CA TYR A 79 15.14 4.72 -15.95
C TYR A 79 15.73 3.93 -17.11
N ARG A 80 17.06 3.80 -17.12
CA ARG A 80 17.82 2.93 -18.03
C ARG A 80 17.93 1.54 -17.40
N LEU A 81 17.22 0.56 -17.95
CA LEU A 81 17.03 -0.75 -17.31
C LEU A 81 17.26 -1.90 -18.32
N HIS A 82 17.11 -3.14 -17.83
CA HIS A 82 17.37 -4.37 -18.56
C HIS A 82 16.09 -5.18 -18.71
N SER A 83 15.69 -5.44 -19.95
CA SER A 83 14.44 -6.16 -20.29
C SER A 83 14.37 -7.53 -19.62
N ILE A 84 15.49 -8.24 -19.53
CA ILE A 84 15.56 -9.54 -18.87
C ILE A 84 15.24 -9.46 -17.37
N ILE A 85 15.70 -8.42 -16.69
CA ILE A 85 15.42 -8.20 -15.26
C ILE A 85 13.97 -7.72 -15.08
N LEU A 86 13.51 -6.78 -15.91
CA LEU A 86 12.14 -6.27 -15.86
C LEU A 86 11.10 -7.36 -16.14
N SER A 87 11.45 -8.37 -16.94
CA SER A 87 10.55 -9.50 -17.25
C SER A 87 10.13 -10.32 -16.02
N ARG A 88 10.84 -10.17 -14.88
CA ARG A 88 10.46 -10.76 -13.60
C ARG A 88 9.17 -10.17 -13.02
N SER A 89 8.82 -8.94 -13.40
CA SER A 89 7.53 -8.33 -13.07
C SER A 89 6.51 -8.74 -14.15
N PRO A 90 5.42 -9.44 -13.79
CA PRO A 90 4.37 -9.80 -14.74
C PRO A 90 3.75 -8.58 -15.43
N TYR A 91 3.61 -7.47 -14.68
CA TYR A 91 3.10 -6.21 -15.19
C TYR A 91 4.02 -5.62 -16.27
N LEU A 92 5.33 -5.49 -15.97
CA LEU A 92 6.29 -4.95 -16.93
C LEU A 92 6.51 -5.89 -18.12
N ALA A 93 6.50 -7.20 -17.91
CA ALA A 93 6.54 -8.19 -18.98
C ALA A 93 5.36 -8.02 -19.94
N HIS A 94 4.15 -7.81 -19.40
CA HIS A 94 2.96 -7.54 -20.20
C HIS A 94 3.09 -6.23 -20.99
N LEU A 95 3.50 -5.13 -20.34
CA LEU A 95 3.73 -3.84 -21.01
C LEU A 95 4.77 -3.97 -22.13
N MET A 96 5.90 -4.65 -21.88
CA MET A 96 6.93 -4.89 -22.88
C MET A 96 6.44 -5.70 -24.09
N SER A 97 5.48 -6.62 -23.89
CA SER A 97 4.91 -7.45 -24.96
C SER A 97 3.84 -6.75 -25.80
N THR A 98 3.14 -5.78 -25.20
CA THR A 98 2.00 -5.08 -25.82
C THR A 98 2.36 -3.71 -26.38
N THR A 99 3.51 -3.16 -26.00
CA THR A 99 3.99 -1.89 -26.54
C THR A 99 4.58 -2.09 -27.94
N LEU A 100 3.91 -1.57 -28.97
CA LEU A 100 4.42 -1.52 -30.34
C LEU A 100 5.46 -0.41 -30.45
N GLN A 101 6.65 -0.72 -31.00
CA GLN A 101 7.75 0.24 -31.08
C GLN A 101 8.29 0.40 -32.51
N PRO A 102 8.12 1.59 -33.12
CA PRO A 102 8.82 1.93 -34.35
C PRO A 102 10.24 2.38 -34.04
N GLY A 103 11.20 1.46 -34.15
CA GLY A 103 12.64 1.77 -34.22
C GLY A 103 13.44 1.53 -32.94
N GLY A 104 14.51 0.74 -33.08
CA GLY A 104 15.76 0.77 -32.29
C GLY A 104 15.70 0.49 -30.80
N GLN A 105 15.19 1.43 -30.00
CA GLN A 105 15.31 1.41 -28.54
C GLN A 105 13.96 1.22 -27.89
N ARG A 106 13.86 0.21 -27.01
CA ARG A 106 12.60 -0.13 -26.36
C ARG A 106 12.28 0.93 -25.28
N ALA A 107 11.28 1.77 -25.47
CA ALA A 107 10.77 2.71 -24.47
C ALA A 107 9.35 2.31 -23.99
N ILE A 108 9.12 2.19 -22.69
CA ILE A 108 7.82 1.84 -22.11
C ILE A 108 7.39 2.88 -21.07
N TYR A 109 6.09 3.12 -20.98
CA TYR A 109 5.48 4.12 -20.10
C TYR A 109 4.55 3.43 -19.10
N VAL A 110 4.70 3.76 -17.83
CA VAL A 110 3.83 3.27 -16.75
C VAL A 110 2.78 4.35 -16.44
N PRO A 111 1.50 4.13 -16.77
CA PRO A 111 0.44 5.08 -16.45
C PRO A 111 0.14 5.03 -14.94
N LEU A 112 0.39 6.12 -14.22
CA LEU A 112 0.19 6.24 -12.76
C LEU A 112 -0.73 7.41 -12.36
N ASP A 113 -1.47 7.98 -13.31
CA ASP A 113 -2.23 9.24 -13.12
C ASP A 113 -3.31 9.17 -12.01
N HIS A 114 -3.64 7.97 -11.51
CA HIS A 114 -4.66 7.75 -10.50
C HIS A 114 -4.14 7.09 -9.21
N ASP A 115 -2.86 6.68 -9.18
CA ASP A 115 -2.31 5.86 -8.10
C ASP A 115 -1.45 6.70 -7.15
N ARG A 116 -2.10 7.50 -6.30
CA ARG A 116 -1.44 8.42 -5.35
C ARG A 116 -0.46 7.74 -4.40
N GLU A 117 -0.68 6.47 -4.12
CA GLU A 117 0.14 5.69 -3.20
C GLU A 117 1.43 5.19 -3.84
N VAL A 118 1.52 5.16 -5.18
CA VAL A 118 2.74 4.77 -5.89
C VAL A 118 3.61 6.01 -6.05
N THR A 119 4.55 6.23 -5.12
CA THR A 119 5.48 7.37 -5.21
C THR A 119 6.70 7.04 -6.08
N PRO A 120 7.40 8.05 -6.62
CA PRO A 120 8.64 7.82 -7.36
C PRO A 120 9.70 7.06 -6.56
N ASP A 121 9.83 7.36 -5.26
CA ASP A 121 10.76 6.69 -4.34
C ASP A 121 10.40 5.21 -4.14
N GLY A 122 9.14 4.94 -3.78
CA GLY A 122 8.66 3.57 -3.58
C GLY A 122 8.78 2.72 -4.85
N PHE A 123 8.52 3.32 -6.01
CA PHE A 123 8.69 2.66 -7.30
C PHE A 123 10.16 2.37 -7.63
N ALA A 124 11.08 3.31 -7.37
CA ALA A 124 12.50 3.10 -7.58
C ALA A 124 13.05 1.96 -6.71
N ILE A 125 12.62 1.88 -5.45
CA ILE A 125 13.00 0.79 -4.53
C ILE A 125 12.48 -0.56 -5.05
N ALA A 126 11.23 -0.63 -5.52
CA ALA A 126 10.67 -1.85 -6.07
C ALA A 126 11.37 -2.28 -7.37
N LEU A 127 11.75 -1.34 -8.24
CA LEU A 127 12.58 -1.64 -9.41
C LEU A 127 13.97 -2.16 -9.01
N GLY A 128 14.61 -1.52 -8.03
CA GLY A 128 15.90 -1.97 -7.50
C GLY A 128 15.82 -3.39 -6.92
N TYR A 129 14.70 -3.75 -6.31
CA TYR A 129 14.48 -5.09 -5.76
C TYR A 129 14.49 -6.18 -6.83
N LEU A 130 14.07 -5.88 -8.07
CA LEU A 130 14.18 -6.84 -9.18
C LEU A 130 15.63 -7.22 -9.49
N TYR A 131 16.59 -6.34 -9.18
CA TYR A 131 18.02 -6.57 -9.33
C TYR A 131 18.64 -7.20 -8.08
N SER A 132 18.32 -6.68 -6.89
CA SER A 132 18.91 -7.12 -5.63
C SER A 132 18.04 -6.80 -4.41
N SER A 133 18.06 -7.71 -3.43
CA SER A 133 17.47 -7.52 -2.11
C SER A 133 18.16 -6.43 -1.28
N ALA A 134 19.31 -5.89 -1.74
CA ALA A 134 19.94 -4.71 -1.16
C ALA A 134 18.95 -3.53 -1.00
N SER A 135 17.96 -3.42 -1.90
CA SER A 135 16.92 -2.40 -1.88
C SER A 135 16.04 -2.46 -0.62
N LEU A 136 15.95 -3.60 0.07
CA LEU A 136 15.20 -3.73 1.32
C LEU A 136 15.72 -2.79 2.42
N ARG A 137 17.02 -2.43 2.37
CA ARG A 137 17.64 -1.51 3.35
C ARG A 137 17.17 -0.07 3.22
N LEU A 138 16.52 0.26 2.09
CA LEU A 138 15.97 1.60 1.81
C LEU A 138 14.52 1.75 2.27
N ILE A 139 13.93 0.69 2.82
CA ILE A 139 12.54 0.68 3.27
C ILE A 139 12.48 1.12 4.73
N HIS A 140 11.74 2.20 4.95
CA HIS A 140 11.53 2.85 6.24
C HIS A 140 10.04 3.12 6.46
N PRO A 141 9.60 3.39 7.70
CA PRO A 141 8.20 3.68 8.01
C PRO A 141 7.52 4.72 7.09
N GLU A 142 8.28 5.72 6.63
CA GLU A 142 7.80 6.85 5.84
C GLU A 142 7.52 6.49 4.38
N ASN A 143 8.23 5.51 3.81
CA ASN A 143 8.09 5.11 2.41
C ASN A 143 7.54 3.68 2.24
N ALA A 144 7.42 2.88 3.31
CA ALA A 144 7.00 1.49 3.25
C ALA A 144 5.65 1.30 2.54
N ARG A 145 4.70 2.20 2.74
CA ARG A 145 3.39 2.15 2.06
C ARG A 145 3.53 2.31 0.55
N ALA A 146 4.39 3.22 0.11
CA ALA A 146 4.63 3.45 -1.31
C ALA A 146 5.42 2.31 -1.98
N VAL A 147 6.36 1.71 -1.24
CA VAL A 147 7.07 0.51 -1.69
C VAL A 147 6.10 -0.66 -1.84
N LEU A 148 5.23 -0.88 -0.84
CA LEU A 148 4.18 -1.91 -0.89
C LEU A 148 3.26 -1.70 -2.09
N ALA A 149 2.83 -0.46 -2.32
CA ALA A 149 2.01 -0.09 -3.47
C ALA A 149 2.70 -0.44 -4.81
N ALA A 150 3.93 0.01 -4.99
CA ALA A 150 4.71 -0.26 -6.20
C ALA A 150 4.96 -1.76 -6.40
N ALA A 151 5.28 -2.49 -5.33
CA ALA A 151 5.51 -3.92 -5.38
C ALA A 151 4.25 -4.69 -5.80
N CYS A 152 3.08 -4.32 -5.27
CA CYS A 152 1.80 -4.92 -5.65
C CYS A 152 1.42 -4.61 -7.11
N LEU A 153 1.66 -3.37 -7.57
CA LEU A 153 1.44 -2.97 -8.96
C LEU A 153 2.32 -3.76 -9.93
N LEU A 154 3.61 -3.84 -9.64
CA LEU A 154 4.59 -4.53 -10.49
C LEU A 154 4.37 -6.06 -10.46
N GLY A 155 3.94 -6.61 -9.33
CA GLY A 155 3.70 -8.04 -9.11
C GLY A 155 4.97 -8.90 -9.10
N GLY A 156 4.84 -10.15 -8.67
CA GLY A 156 5.92 -11.14 -8.67
C GLY A 156 7.03 -10.90 -7.63
N MET A 157 6.76 -10.11 -6.59
CA MET A 157 7.71 -9.74 -5.54
C MET A 157 7.11 -9.93 -4.14
N ASP A 158 6.62 -11.14 -3.85
CA ASP A 158 5.88 -11.44 -2.61
C ASP A 158 6.69 -11.13 -1.35
N ASP A 159 7.99 -11.45 -1.34
CA ASP A 159 8.89 -11.16 -0.22
C ASP A 159 9.04 -9.64 0.06
N LEU A 160 9.08 -8.82 -1.00
CA LEU A 160 9.13 -7.36 -0.88
C LEU A 160 7.81 -6.82 -0.31
N CYS A 161 6.69 -7.34 -0.82
CA CYS A 161 5.37 -6.97 -0.33
C CYS A 161 5.21 -7.32 1.16
N GLU A 162 5.58 -8.54 1.56
CA GLU A 162 5.48 -8.97 2.95
C GLU A 162 6.40 -8.14 3.85
N PHE A 163 7.64 -7.89 3.44
CA PHE A 163 8.56 -7.04 4.20
C PHE A 163 8.05 -5.60 4.36
N ALA A 164 7.61 -4.96 3.28
CA ALA A 164 7.07 -3.61 3.31
C ALA A 164 5.77 -3.51 4.12
N TYR A 165 4.90 -4.52 4.04
CA TYR A 165 3.72 -4.66 4.89
C TYR A 165 4.11 -4.75 6.37
N ASP A 166 5.12 -5.54 6.71
CA ASP A 166 5.56 -5.70 8.09
C ASP A 166 6.12 -4.39 8.68
N VAL A 167 6.83 -3.60 7.86
CA VAL A 167 7.27 -2.24 8.24
C VAL A 167 6.08 -1.31 8.43
N CYS A 168 5.07 -1.36 7.54
CA CYS A 168 3.83 -0.60 7.69
C CYS A 168 3.10 -0.95 9.00
N ARG A 169 2.96 -2.24 9.30
CA ARG A 169 2.27 -2.71 10.50
C ARG A 169 2.96 -2.24 11.77
N ARG A 170 4.30 -2.29 11.80
CA ARG A 170 5.11 -1.85 12.96
C ARG A 170 5.15 -0.34 13.13
N SER A 171 4.87 0.44 12.07
CA SER A 171 4.90 1.90 12.15
C SER A 171 3.59 2.53 12.62
N ILE A 172 2.50 1.75 12.77
CA ILE A 172 1.23 2.27 13.27
C ILE A 172 1.42 2.81 14.69
N SER A 173 1.14 4.11 14.86
CA SER A 173 1.31 4.82 16.12
C SER A 173 0.27 5.92 16.27
N LEU A 174 0.20 6.53 17.47
CA LEU A 174 -0.72 7.63 17.75
C LEU A 174 -0.46 8.84 16.82
N ASP A 175 0.80 9.13 16.51
CA ASP A 175 1.20 10.30 15.75
C ASP A 175 0.75 10.22 14.28
N ASN A 176 0.68 9.01 13.72
CA ASN A 176 0.38 8.80 12.31
C ASN A 176 -0.97 8.11 12.05
N ILE A 177 -1.74 7.77 13.09
CA ILE A 177 -3.03 7.07 12.95
C ILE A 177 -3.99 7.80 12.01
N GLY A 178 -3.98 9.13 11.99
CA GLY A 178 -4.79 9.92 11.07
C GLY A 178 -4.55 9.57 9.60
N SER A 179 -3.27 9.44 9.21
CA SER A 179 -2.89 9.06 7.84
C SER A 179 -3.28 7.63 7.47
N TRP A 180 -3.33 6.74 8.46
CA TRP A 180 -3.80 5.36 8.28
C TRP A 180 -5.31 5.31 8.13
N LEU A 181 -6.04 6.13 8.89
CA LEU A 181 -7.49 6.25 8.78
C LEU A 181 -7.92 6.79 7.42
N ASP A 182 -7.26 7.85 6.93
CA ASP A 182 -7.53 8.41 5.60
C ASP A 182 -7.28 7.37 4.49
N PHE A 183 -6.28 6.51 4.67
CA PHE A 183 -5.96 5.42 3.75
C PHE A 183 -7.01 4.30 3.76
N VAL A 184 -7.41 3.80 4.94
CA VAL A 184 -8.36 2.67 5.03
C VAL A 184 -9.82 3.07 4.85
N ASP A 185 -10.15 4.36 4.91
CA ASP A 185 -11.51 4.88 4.66
C ASP A 185 -11.83 5.05 3.18
N VAL A 186 -10.87 4.86 2.27
CA VAL A 186 -11.15 4.86 0.83
C VAL A 186 -12.14 3.71 0.55
N PRO A 187 -13.38 3.99 0.10
CA PRO A 187 -14.33 2.94 -0.23
C PRO A 187 -13.73 2.13 -1.37
N GLU A 188 -13.47 0.85 -1.12
CA GLU A 188 -13.14 -0.08 -2.19
C GLU A 188 -14.29 -0.02 -3.19
N ALA A 189 -13.99 0.39 -4.43
CA ALA A 189 -14.99 0.46 -5.48
C ALA A 189 -15.68 -0.91 -5.54
N ALA A 190 -16.98 -0.92 -5.25
CA ALA A 190 -17.72 -2.15 -5.03
C ALA A 190 -17.48 -3.14 -6.19
N PRO A 191 -17.09 -4.40 -5.93
CA PRO A 191 -16.98 -5.41 -6.98
C PRO A 191 -18.40 -5.75 -7.45
N GLY A 192 -18.89 -5.03 -8.47
CA GLY A 192 -20.30 -4.96 -8.77
C GLY A 192 -20.65 -4.81 -10.24
N SER A 193 -20.03 -5.58 -11.15
CA SER A 193 -20.67 -5.97 -12.42
C SER A 193 -20.01 -7.16 -13.13
N ALA A 194 -19.39 -8.11 -12.42
CA ALA A 194 -19.00 -9.38 -13.01
C ALA A 194 -20.20 -10.34 -12.99
N THR A 195 -21.06 -10.27 -14.01
CA THR A 195 -21.98 -11.39 -14.29
C THR A 195 -21.12 -12.60 -14.67
N PRO A 196 -21.23 -13.75 -13.97
CA PRO A 196 -20.51 -14.95 -14.38
C PRO A 196 -21.11 -15.46 -15.68
N ILE A 197 -20.36 -15.38 -16.78
CA ILE A 197 -20.66 -16.09 -18.02
C ILE A 197 -20.49 -17.58 -17.71
N ARG A 198 -21.60 -18.24 -17.42
CA ARG A 198 -21.70 -19.69 -17.25
C ARG A 198 -21.50 -20.36 -18.62
N ALA A 199 -20.30 -20.88 -18.85
CA ALA A 199 -20.03 -21.76 -19.98
C ALA A 199 -20.62 -23.16 -19.73
N GLY A 200 -21.35 -23.68 -20.73
CA GLY A 200 -21.38 -25.10 -21.06
C GLY A 200 -22.54 -25.95 -20.55
N THR A 201 -23.59 -26.11 -21.37
CA THR A 201 -24.15 -27.45 -21.72
C THR A 201 -25.02 -27.34 -22.98
N PRO A 202 -25.10 -28.37 -23.85
CA PRO A 202 -25.36 -28.21 -25.28
C PRO A 202 -26.78 -28.57 -25.77
N MET A 203 -27.07 -28.08 -26.99
CA MET A 203 -28.06 -28.52 -27.99
C MET A 203 -29.56 -28.54 -27.64
N ARG A 204 -30.37 -27.78 -28.40
CA ARG A 204 -31.11 -28.26 -29.60
C ARG A 204 -32.04 -27.16 -30.18
N THR A 205 -32.13 -27.13 -31.53
CA THR A 205 -33.26 -26.71 -32.42
C THR A 205 -33.91 -25.33 -32.17
N GLY A 206 -34.03 -24.37 -33.09
CA GLY A 206 -33.90 -24.33 -34.54
C GLY A 206 -34.96 -23.35 -35.07
N THR A 207 -34.57 -22.19 -35.60
CA THR A 207 -35.40 -21.32 -36.47
C THR A 207 -34.53 -20.20 -37.10
N PRO A 208 -34.75 -19.81 -38.37
CA PRO A 208 -33.91 -18.84 -39.10
C PRO A 208 -34.52 -17.42 -39.18
N MET A 209 -33.77 -16.48 -39.79
CA MET A 209 -34.06 -15.07 -40.22
C MET A 209 -33.28 -14.03 -39.39
N LEU A 210 -32.62 -12.96 -39.87
CA LEU A 210 -32.44 -12.22 -41.15
C LEU A 210 -31.15 -11.34 -41.00
N PRO A 211 -30.50 -10.84 -42.08
CA PRO A 211 -29.27 -10.06 -42.00
C PRO A 211 -29.50 -8.53 -42.04
N GLY A 212 -28.79 -7.77 -41.20
CA GLY A 212 -28.54 -6.34 -41.43
C GLY A 212 -28.59 -5.45 -40.19
N THR A 213 -27.41 -5.11 -39.65
CA THR A 213 -27.03 -3.78 -39.10
C THR A 213 -25.61 -3.88 -38.49
N PRO A 214 -24.64 -3.04 -38.87
CA PRO A 214 -23.36 -2.98 -38.17
C PRO A 214 -23.50 -2.06 -36.96
N THR A 215 -23.74 -2.63 -35.78
CA THR A 215 -23.65 -1.89 -34.52
C THR A 215 -22.18 -1.67 -34.20
N LEU A 216 -21.74 -0.40 -34.12
CA LEU A 216 -20.44 -0.03 -33.57
C LEU A 216 -20.30 -0.65 -32.19
N ALA A 217 -19.40 -1.63 -32.06
CA ALA A 217 -19.01 -2.18 -30.77
C ALA A 217 -18.36 -1.06 -29.96
N SER A 218 -18.98 -0.70 -28.82
CA SER A 218 -18.32 0.11 -27.81
C SER A 218 -17.04 -0.63 -27.35
N PRO A 219 -15.92 0.09 -27.12
CA PRO A 219 -14.72 -0.54 -26.61
C PRO A 219 -15.03 -1.25 -25.28
N PRO A 220 -14.41 -2.41 -25.00
CA PRO A 220 -14.62 -3.11 -23.74
C PRO A 220 -14.29 -2.17 -22.58
N PRO A 221 -15.08 -2.16 -21.50
CA PRO A 221 -14.77 -1.38 -20.32
C PRO A 221 -13.39 -1.80 -19.81
N LEU A 222 -12.50 -0.82 -19.64
CA LEU A 222 -11.19 -1.01 -19.03
C LEU A 222 -11.38 -1.75 -17.69
N PRO A 223 -10.54 -2.74 -17.36
CA PRO A 223 -10.59 -3.39 -16.07
C PRO A 223 -10.46 -2.31 -14.99
N GLN A 224 -11.50 -2.15 -14.18
CA GLN A 224 -11.46 -1.24 -13.04
C GLN A 224 -10.31 -1.70 -12.14
N PRO A 225 -9.50 -0.78 -11.61
CA PRO A 225 -8.37 -1.14 -10.78
C PRO A 225 -8.90 -1.94 -9.58
N THR A 226 -8.59 -3.23 -9.56
CA THR A 226 -8.51 -3.99 -8.32
C THR A 226 -7.68 -3.16 -7.36
N SER A 227 -8.18 -2.94 -6.14
CA SER A 227 -7.46 -2.26 -5.06
C SER A 227 -5.96 -2.55 -5.17
N LEU A 228 -5.15 -1.51 -5.43
CA LEU A 228 -3.74 -1.64 -5.82
C LEU A 228 -2.92 -2.47 -4.82
N PHE A 229 -3.35 -2.49 -3.57
CA PHE A 229 -2.75 -3.23 -2.45
C PHE A 229 -3.31 -4.65 -2.27
N GLY A 230 -4.28 -5.07 -3.09
CA GLY A 230 -4.94 -6.37 -3.02
C GLY A 230 -5.38 -6.74 -1.60
N LEU A 231 -4.91 -7.89 -1.11
CA LEU A 231 -5.20 -8.40 0.24
C LEU A 231 -4.57 -7.56 1.37
N TYR A 232 -3.52 -6.78 1.09
CA TYR A 232 -2.83 -6.02 2.12
C TYR A 232 -3.66 -4.85 2.66
N THR A 233 -4.58 -4.26 1.88
CA THR A 233 -5.52 -3.25 2.40
C THR A 233 -6.34 -3.81 3.55
N GLN A 234 -6.89 -5.02 3.38
CA GLN A 234 -7.71 -5.65 4.41
C GLN A 234 -6.89 -6.00 5.65
N ARG A 235 -5.66 -6.50 5.48
CA ARG A 235 -4.75 -6.78 6.57
C ARG A 235 -4.40 -5.52 7.36
N LEU A 236 -3.97 -4.46 6.68
CA LEU A 236 -3.65 -3.16 7.28
C LEU A 236 -4.86 -2.54 7.99
N ARG A 237 -6.07 -2.68 7.43
CA ARG A 237 -7.32 -2.28 8.10
C ARG A 237 -7.51 -3.04 9.41
N GLY A 238 -7.22 -4.34 9.42
CA GLY A 238 -7.24 -5.18 10.62
C GLY A 238 -6.20 -4.74 11.66
N ASP A 239 -4.98 -4.41 11.23
CA ASP A 239 -3.91 -3.93 12.11
C ASP A 239 -4.23 -2.56 12.72
N VAL A 240 -4.74 -1.62 11.92
CA VAL A 240 -5.22 -0.31 12.38
C VAL A 240 -6.35 -0.49 13.39
N PHE A 241 -7.28 -1.40 13.12
CA PHE A 241 -8.36 -1.72 14.06
C PHE A 241 -7.82 -2.32 15.37
N ASN A 242 -6.88 -3.27 15.29
CA ASN A 242 -6.23 -3.86 16.46
C ASN A 242 -5.50 -2.80 17.29
N PHE A 243 -4.78 -1.89 16.63
CA PHE A 243 -4.13 -0.77 17.28
C PHE A 243 -5.13 0.09 18.05
N LEU A 244 -6.24 0.50 17.43
CA LEU A 244 -7.27 1.34 18.07
C LEU A 244 -7.94 0.69 19.28
N VAL A 245 -8.13 -0.63 19.26
CA VAL A 245 -8.97 -1.34 20.22
C VAL A 245 -8.15 -1.98 21.35
N VAL A 246 -6.90 -2.35 21.07
CA VAL A 246 -6.03 -3.09 22.00
C VAL A 246 -4.80 -2.28 22.38
N VAL A 247 -4.01 -1.84 21.41
CA VAL A 247 -2.69 -1.23 21.67
C VAL A 247 -2.83 0.20 22.22
N LEU A 248 -3.70 1.01 21.61
CA LEU A 248 -3.87 2.41 21.97
C LEU A 248 -4.46 2.57 23.40
N PRO A 249 -5.54 1.86 23.79
CA PRO A 249 -6.03 1.91 25.16
C PRO A 249 -4.99 1.47 26.20
N ALA A 250 -4.19 0.45 25.88
CA ALA A 250 -3.15 -0.07 26.77
C ALA A 250 -1.95 0.89 26.91
N THR A 251 -1.62 1.66 25.88
CA THR A 251 -0.51 2.63 25.91
C THR A 251 -0.88 3.95 26.59
N LEU A 252 -2.16 4.30 26.63
CA LEU A 252 -2.67 5.53 27.24
C LEU A 252 -2.98 5.38 28.75
N ASP A 253 -2.60 4.26 29.38
CA ASP A 253 -2.80 3.96 30.80
C ASP A 253 -4.13 4.49 31.35
N LEU A 254 -5.24 4.09 30.72
CA LEU A 254 -6.59 4.60 31.01
C LEU A 254 -7.09 4.34 32.45
N THR A 255 -6.31 3.60 33.24
CA THR A 255 -6.51 3.26 34.66
C THR A 255 -5.65 4.09 35.62
N GLY A 256 -4.69 4.88 35.13
CA GLY A 256 -3.83 5.73 35.94
C GLY A 256 -4.50 7.07 36.28
N ALA A 257 -4.43 7.48 37.55
CA ALA A 257 -4.72 8.85 37.92
C ALA A 257 -3.58 9.75 37.42
N ASN A 258 -3.82 10.58 36.40
CA ASN A 258 -2.86 11.63 36.03
C ASN A 258 -2.63 12.52 37.26
N GLU A 259 -1.38 12.62 37.71
CA GLU A 259 -0.97 13.49 38.82
C GLU A 259 -0.83 14.96 38.38
N ASP A 260 -0.75 15.23 37.06
CA ASP A 260 -0.65 16.57 36.50
C ASP A 260 -1.94 17.00 35.78
N PRO A 261 -2.66 18.05 36.26
CA PRO A 261 -3.88 18.56 35.65
C PRO A 261 -3.67 19.34 34.33
N SER A 262 -2.42 19.55 33.91
CA SER A 262 -2.09 20.29 32.68
C SER A 262 -2.03 19.43 31.41
N GLU A 263 -1.86 18.11 31.53
CA GLU A 263 -1.84 17.19 30.38
C GLU A 263 -3.23 16.59 30.11
N PRO A 264 -3.64 16.46 28.83
CA PRO A 264 -4.87 15.77 28.48
C PRO A 264 -4.81 14.32 28.98
N SER A 265 -5.84 13.86 29.66
CA SER A 265 -5.83 12.48 30.14
C SER A 265 -5.82 11.51 28.95
N GLY A 266 -5.30 10.29 29.14
CA GLY A 266 -5.33 9.27 28.09
C GLY A 266 -6.75 9.05 27.52
N ARG A 267 -7.79 9.24 28.34
CA ARG A 267 -9.18 9.22 27.89
C ARG A 267 -9.48 10.33 26.88
N ASP A 268 -8.99 11.54 27.09
CA ASP A 268 -9.20 12.69 26.21
C ASP A 268 -8.52 12.49 24.85
N VAL A 269 -7.29 11.98 24.87
CA VAL A 269 -6.55 11.59 23.65
C VAL A 269 -7.31 10.52 22.88
N LEU A 270 -7.79 9.47 23.56
CA LEU A 270 -8.57 8.40 22.94
C LEU A 270 -9.88 8.93 22.32
N MET A 271 -10.59 9.82 23.02
CA MET A 271 -11.80 10.47 22.49
C MET A 271 -11.48 11.30 21.25
N GLN A 272 -10.38 12.04 21.24
CA GLN A 272 -9.96 12.84 20.09
C GLN A 272 -9.71 11.95 18.86
N VAL A 273 -9.01 10.83 19.02
CA VAL A 273 -8.78 9.86 17.93
C VAL A 273 -10.10 9.24 17.46
N PHE A 274 -10.92 8.72 18.37
CA PHE A 274 -12.19 8.06 18.03
C PHE A 274 -13.21 9.01 17.40
N SER A 275 -13.12 10.31 17.69
CA SER A 275 -13.96 11.33 17.07
C SER A 275 -13.69 11.53 15.57
N ARG A 276 -12.54 11.07 15.06
CA ARG A 276 -12.17 11.17 13.63
C ARG A 276 -12.50 9.92 12.84
N LEU A 277 -12.86 8.82 13.49
CA LEU A 277 -13.08 7.53 12.82
C LEU A 277 -14.29 7.56 11.88
N PRO A 278 -14.26 6.81 10.77
CA PRO A 278 -15.46 6.48 10.00
C PRO A 278 -16.48 5.76 10.89
N PHE A 279 -17.78 5.96 10.64
CA PHE A 279 -18.84 5.43 11.51
C PHE A 279 -18.74 3.91 11.72
N GLU A 280 -18.50 3.13 10.65
CA GLU A 280 -18.40 1.67 10.76
C GLU A 280 -17.22 1.26 11.63
N MET A 281 -16.07 1.94 11.50
CA MET A 281 -14.89 1.65 12.33
C MET A 281 -15.11 2.04 13.79
N PHE A 282 -15.73 3.21 14.03
CA PHE A 282 -16.10 3.65 15.38
C PHE A 282 -17.07 2.66 16.05
N LYS A 283 -18.13 2.28 15.34
CA LYS A 283 -19.12 1.31 15.81
C LYS A 283 -18.44 -0.02 16.14
N SER A 284 -17.72 -0.61 15.19
CA SER A 284 -17.05 -1.90 15.40
C SER A 284 -16.04 -1.84 16.55
N ALA A 285 -15.32 -0.72 16.72
CA ALA A 285 -14.34 -0.57 17.79
C ALA A 285 -15.01 -0.54 19.18
N VAL A 286 -16.07 0.26 19.34
CA VAL A 286 -16.82 0.37 20.60
C VAL A 286 -17.54 -0.93 20.94
N GLU A 287 -18.14 -1.59 19.94
CA GLU A 287 -18.87 -2.85 20.12
C GLU A 287 -17.93 -4.05 20.28
N SER A 288 -16.62 -3.88 20.05
CA SER A 288 -15.66 -4.98 20.10
C SER A 288 -15.50 -5.51 21.54
N PRO A 289 -15.58 -6.83 21.76
CA PRO A 289 -15.25 -7.41 23.06
C PRO A 289 -13.78 -7.22 23.45
N THR A 290 -12.89 -7.03 22.47
CA THR A 290 -11.46 -6.79 22.71
C THR A 290 -11.13 -5.36 23.12
N PHE A 291 -12.11 -4.44 23.12
CA PHE A 291 -11.89 -3.06 23.51
C PHE A 291 -11.57 -2.96 25.00
N GLN A 292 -10.30 -2.71 25.31
CA GLN A 292 -9.78 -2.68 26.69
C GLN A 292 -10.15 -1.36 27.38
N PHE A 293 -11.46 -1.12 27.57
CA PHE A 293 -11.99 0.13 28.12
C PHE A 293 -12.99 -0.13 29.25
N GLY A 294 -12.45 -0.31 30.47
CA GLY A 294 -13.22 -0.36 31.71
C GLY A 294 -14.43 -1.29 31.70
N THR A 295 -15.48 -0.89 32.43
CA THR A 295 -16.79 -1.58 32.45
C THR A 295 -17.65 -1.15 31.26
N ASP A 296 -18.69 -1.93 30.93
CA ASP A 296 -19.67 -1.55 29.90
C ASP A 296 -20.30 -0.17 30.14
N GLN A 297 -20.47 0.23 31.40
CA GLN A 297 -20.95 1.57 31.76
C GLN A 297 -19.92 2.66 31.41
N ALA A 298 -18.63 2.42 31.66
CA ALA A 298 -17.56 3.35 31.31
C ALA A 298 -17.42 3.49 29.79
N ARG A 299 -17.54 2.38 29.07
CA ARG A 299 -17.56 2.31 27.60
C ARG A 299 -18.77 3.01 27.00
N PHE A 300 -19.97 2.80 27.55
CA PHE A 300 -21.19 3.52 27.16
C PHE A 300 -21.00 5.03 27.32
N LYS A 301 -20.50 5.47 28.48
CA LYS A 301 -20.21 6.90 28.73
C LYS A 301 -19.19 7.44 27.73
N PHE A 302 -18.09 6.73 27.50
CA PHE A 302 -17.08 7.10 26.50
C PHE A 302 -17.65 7.25 25.09
N ALA A 303 -18.44 6.28 24.64
CA ALA A 303 -19.07 6.33 23.31
C ALA A 303 -20.03 7.51 23.19
N LYS A 304 -20.81 7.79 24.24
CA LYS A 304 -21.70 8.95 24.30
C LYS A 304 -20.92 10.26 24.20
N ASP A 305 -19.90 10.45 25.03
CA ASP A 305 -19.06 11.65 25.05
C ASP A 305 -18.37 11.85 23.67
N THR A 306 -17.87 10.76 23.07
CA THR A 306 -17.23 10.80 21.74
C THR A 306 -18.22 11.22 20.65
N ILE A 307 -19.46 10.69 20.65
CA ILE A 307 -20.50 11.09 19.69
C ILE A 307 -20.83 12.59 19.83
N GLU A 308 -20.85 13.13 21.05
CA GLU A 308 -21.06 14.57 21.27
C GLU A 308 -19.92 15.41 20.66
N VAL A 309 -18.67 14.96 20.80
CA VAL A 309 -17.51 15.59 20.14
C VAL A 309 -17.63 15.52 18.60
N ARG A 310 -17.96 14.33 18.06
CA ARG A 310 -18.16 14.10 16.61
C ARG A 310 -19.22 15.02 16.01
N LYS A 311 -20.32 15.23 16.74
CA LYS A 311 -21.40 16.12 16.34
C LYS A 311 -20.95 17.58 16.24
N ARG A 312 -20.01 18.01 17.08
CA ARG A 312 -19.45 19.37 17.08
C ARG A 312 -18.37 19.54 16.00
N SER A 313 -17.57 18.52 15.72
CA SER A 313 -16.42 18.60 14.82
C SER A 313 -16.74 18.31 13.35
N ASN A 314 -17.79 17.55 13.04
CA ASN A 314 -18.05 17.09 11.67
C ASN A 314 -19.34 17.68 11.04
N PRO A 315 -19.24 18.73 10.21
CA PRO A 315 -20.40 19.28 9.48
C PRO A 315 -20.98 18.31 8.43
N ARG A 316 -20.24 17.28 7.97
CA ARG A 316 -20.78 16.23 7.09
C ARG A 316 -21.82 15.35 7.80
N ALA A 317 -21.82 15.32 9.13
CA ALA A 317 -22.81 14.61 9.94
C ALA A 317 -24.13 15.39 10.11
N ALA A 318 -24.29 16.58 9.53
CA ALA A 318 -25.51 17.39 9.67
C ALA A 318 -26.81 16.66 9.22
N GLY A 319 -26.70 15.61 8.39
CA GLY A 319 -27.80 14.75 7.95
C GLY A 319 -27.95 13.40 8.66
N THR A 320 -27.07 13.05 9.61
CA THR A 320 -27.08 11.75 10.30
C THR A 320 -27.00 11.92 11.82
N GLU A 321 -27.80 11.18 12.55
CA GLU A 321 -27.78 11.15 14.01
C GLU A 321 -27.19 9.83 14.50
N GLU A 322 -26.04 9.90 15.16
CA GLU A 322 -25.39 8.78 15.84
C GLU A 322 -25.89 8.72 17.28
N THR A 323 -26.23 7.53 17.79
CA THR A 323 -26.67 7.31 19.17
C THR A 323 -26.05 6.04 19.72
N VAL A 324 -25.85 5.99 21.03
CA VAL A 324 -25.38 4.81 21.76
C VAL A 324 -26.47 4.27 22.69
N VAL A 325 -26.58 2.96 22.80
CA VAL A 325 -27.55 2.25 23.65
C VAL A 325 -26.80 1.23 24.49
N LEU A 326 -27.23 1.06 25.74
CA LEU A 326 -26.77 -0.01 26.63
C LEU A 326 -27.86 -1.07 26.70
N ALA A 327 -27.57 -2.28 26.24
CA ALA A 327 -28.48 -3.42 26.30
C ALA A 327 -28.40 -4.06 27.69
N PHE A 328 -29.54 -4.14 28.39
CA PHE A 328 -29.66 -4.84 29.66
C PHE A 328 -30.26 -6.23 29.40
N GLY A 329 -29.57 -7.30 29.82
CA GLY A 329 -30.11 -8.67 29.85
C GLY A 329 -29.67 -9.64 28.74
N GLY A 330 -28.59 -9.38 28.01
CA GLY A 330 -28.13 -10.19 26.88
C GLY A 330 -26.89 -11.06 27.13
N GLY A 331 -26.85 -11.83 28.22
CA GLY A 331 -25.68 -12.65 28.60
C GLY A 331 -25.37 -13.87 27.70
N ASN A 332 -26.11 -14.09 26.61
CA ASN A 332 -26.04 -15.35 25.84
C ASN A 332 -25.44 -15.25 24.42
N PHE A 333 -25.05 -14.06 23.96
CA PHE A 333 -24.52 -13.87 22.59
C PHE A 333 -23.19 -13.12 22.54
N GLY A 334 -22.29 -13.31 23.52
CA GLY A 334 -20.84 -13.02 23.39
C GLY A 334 -20.41 -11.63 22.89
N GLY A 335 -21.30 -10.64 22.82
CA GLY A 335 -21.06 -9.30 22.28
C GLY A 335 -21.05 -8.24 23.38
N SER A 336 -20.48 -7.06 23.09
CA SER A 336 -20.51 -5.93 24.03
C SER A 336 -21.95 -5.51 24.32
N ALA A 337 -22.25 -5.17 25.58
CA ALA A 337 -23.55 -4.63 25.96
C ALA A 337 -23.80 -3.22 25.40
N VAL A 338 -22.77 -2.56 24.86
CA VAL A 338 -22.84 -1.22 24.27
C VAL A 338 -23.01 -1.34 22.76
N HIS A 339 -24.05 -0.69 22.21
CA HIS A 339 -24.32 -0.66 20.78
C HIS A 339 -24.40 0.77 20.24
N VAL A 340 -23.82 1.00 19.07
CA VAL A 340 -23.83 2.30 18.39
C VAL A 340 -24.67 2.21 17.10
N THR A 341 -25.61 3.13 16.96
CA THR A 341 -26.51 3.19 15.79
C THR A 341 -26.46 4.55 15.12
N ARG A 342 -26.73 4.58 13.80
CA ARG A 342 -26.80 5.82 13.01
C ARG A 342 -28.10 5.86 12.22
N LYS A 343 -28.84 6.97 12.35
CA LYS A 343 -30.09 7.23 11.61
C LYS A 343 -29.92 8.41 10.67
N LEU A 344 -30.40 8.29 9.43
CA LEU A 344 -30.49 9.42 8.51
C LEU A 344 -31.65 10.33 8.91
N LYS A 345 -31.38 11.63 9.10
CA LYS A 345 -32.43 12.62 9.34
C LYS A 345 -33.26 12.78 8.08
N LYS A 346 -34.54 12.43 8.13
CA LYS A 346 -35.48 12.70 7.03
C LYS A 346 -35.62 14.21 6.86
N LYS A 347 -35.41 14.73 5.64
CA LYS A 347 -35.70 16.14 5.32
C LYS A 347 -37.22 16.37 5.54
N PRO A 348 -37.62 17.47 6.18
CA PRO A 348 -39.05 17.77 6.35
C PRO A 348 -39.68 17.98 4.97
N LEU A 349 -40.71 17.18 4.67
CA LEU A 349 -41.51 17.29 3.45
C LEU A 349 -42.43 18.51 3.63
N TRP A 350 -42.18 19.60 2.92
CA TRP A 350 -43.06 20.77 2.96
C TRP A 350 -44.38 20.39 2.28
N LYS A 351 -45.49 20.52 3.01
CA LYS A 351 -46.83 20.32 2.47
C LYS A 351 -47.24 21.63 1.80
N VAL A 352 -47.44 21.62 0.49
CA VAL A 352 -48.09 22.73 -0.22
C VAL A 352 -49.57 22.64 0.09
N SER A 353 -50.09 23.65 0.78
CA SER A 353 -51.54 23.86 0.86
C SER A 353 -51.98 24.51 -0.45
N SER A 354 -52.85 23.84 -1.19
CA SER A 354 -53.57 24.39 -2.35
C SER A 354 -54.78 25.21 -1.91
#